data_AF-A0AAE0A005-F1
#
_entry.id   AF-A0AAE0A005-F1
#
_cell.length_a   1.000
_cell.length_b   1.000
_cell.length_c   1.000
_cell.angle_alpha   90.00
_cell.angle_beta   90.00
_cell.angle_gamma   90.00
#
_symmetry.space_group_name_H-M   'P 1'
#
loop_
_entity.id
_entity.type
_entity.pdbx_description
1 polymer ?
#
loop_
_entity_poly.entity_id
_entity_poly.type
_entity_poly.pdbx_seq_one_letter_code
_entity_poly.pdbx_strand_id
1 'polypeptide(L)'
;MAPVQPKTESALAAAFISNCGARNFRLQALEGLEKENVKIDSYGGCHRNRDGRAVDKVETLKRYKFSLAFENSNEEDYVTEKFFQSLVAGTVPVVVGAPNMQDFAPSPNSILHIRYLEDVKSVAKKMKYLAENPDAYNQTIRWKYEGPSDSFKALVDMAAVHSSCRLCIHLATIIREKEEMGPDFKKRTCKCTRGSETVYHLYVRERGRFQMESIFLRSGNLTLKALESSILKKFQSLKHVPIWKQERPESIRGGDELKIYRIHPVGLTQRQALYTFKFKGDADFRSHIESKPCAKFEVIFV
;
A
#
# COMPACT_ATOMS: atom_id res chain seq x y z
N MET A 1 15.45 -5.64 1.51
CA MET A 1 15.09 -6.30 0.25
C MET A 1 16.29 -7.13 -0.09
N ALA A 2 16.18 -8.45 0.04
CA ALA A 2 17.28 -9.32 -0.34
C ALA A 2 17.66 -9.05 -1.81
N PRO A 3 18.96 -9.11 -2.15
CA PRO A 3 19.40 -8.98 -3.53
C PRO A 3 18.70 -10.03 -4.39
N VAL A 4 18.26 -9.63 -5.59
CA VAL A 4 17.61 -10.55 -6.53
C VAL A 4 18.64 -11.60 -6.94
N GLN A 5 18.28 -12.86 -6.75
CA GLN A 5 19.13 -13.99 -7.13
C GLN A 5 18.95 -14.33 -8.61
N PRO A 6 19.98 -14.89 -9.27
CA PRO A 6 19.83 -15.47 -10.60
C PRO A 6 18.69 -16.49 -10.64
N LYS A 7 17.90 -16.46 -11.72
CA LYS A 7 16.80 -17.39 -11.93
C LYS A 7 17.35 -18.65 -12.59
N THR A 8 17.36 -19.77 -11.87
CA THR A 8 18.06 -21.00 -12.27
C THR A 8 17.12 -22.09 -12.78
N GLU A 9 15.82 -21.98 -12.51
CA GLU A 9 14.86 -23.03 -12.88
C GLU A 9 14.47 -22.95 -14.36
N SER A 10 14.35 -24.11 -15.00
CA SER A 10 13.95 -24.21 -16.41
C SER A 10 12.45 -23.94 -16.64
N ALA A 11 11.62 -24.25 -15.64
CA ALA A 11 10.20 -23.89 -15.68
C ALA A 11 10.05 -22.39 -15.44
N LEU A 12 9.12 -21.76 -16.18
CA LEU A 12 8.96 -20.31 -16.13
C LEU A 12 8.42 -19.86 -14.77
N ALA A 13 7.50 -20.64 -14.20
CA ALA A 13 6.81 -20.28 -12.97
C ALA A 13 6.74 -21.42 -11.96
N ALA A 14 6.58 -21.05 -10.70
CA ALA A 14 6.24 -21.98 -9.62
C ALA A 14 4.88 -21.65 -9.00
N ALA A 15 4.18 -22.70 -8.55
CA ALA A 15 2.87 -22.60 -7.90
C ALA A 15 2.85 -23.37 -6.57
N PHE A 16 2.33 -22.72 -5.53
CA PHE A 16 2.14 -23.29 -4.19
C PHE A 16 0.67 -23.23 -3.80
N ILE A 17 -0.18 -23.96 -4.54
CA ILE A 17 -1.63 -23.97 -4.37
C ILE A 17 -2.04 -25.32 -3.78
N SER A 18 -2.62 -25.31 -2.57
CA SER A 18 -3.04 -26.55 -1.87
C SER A 18 -4.54 -26.67 -1.65
N ASN A 19 -5.31 -25.59 -1.81
CA ASN A 19 -6.77 -25.66 -1.74
C ASN A 19 -7.35 -25.81 -3.16
N CYS A 20 -7.70 -27.02 -3.58
CA CYS A 20 -8.19 -27.22 -4.95
C CYS A 20 -9.68 -26.88 -5.13
N GLY A 21 -10.39 -26.60 -4.03
CA GLY A 21 -11.83 -26.28 -4.03
C GLY A 21 -12.14 -24.79 -3.90
N ALA A 22 -11.20 -23.91 -4.28
CA ALA A 22 -11.46 -22.47 -4.27
C ALA A 22 -12.62 -22.12 -5.23
N ARG A 23 -13.56 -21.28 -4.77
CA ARG A 23 -14.72 -20.85 -5.56
C ARG A 23 -14.37 -19.65 -6.46
N ASN A 24 -13.29 -19.75 -7.22
CA ASN A 24 -12.90 -18.81 -8.26
C ASN A 24 -12.27 -19.55 -9.45
N PHE A 25 -11.80 -18.83 -10.47
CA PHE A 25 -11.29 -19.42 -11.71
C PHE A 25 -9.79 -19.77 -11.68
N ARG A 26 -9.16 -19.83 -10.49
CA ARG A 26 -7.70 -19.91 -10.41
C ARG A 26 -7.09 -21.21 -10.95
N LEU A 27 -7.81 -22.33 -10.84
CA LEU A 27 -7.32 -23.62 -11.36
C LEU A 27 -7.49 -23.65 -12.88
N GLN A 28 -8.60 -23.11 -13.40
CA GLN A 28 -8.81 -22.94 -14.83
C GLN A 28 -7.74 -21.99 -15.42
N ALA A 29 -7.34 -20.95 -14.69
CA ALA A 29 -6.23 -20.08 -15.09
C ALA A 29 -4.88 -20.83 -15.09
N LEU A 30 -4.61 -21.66 -14.08
CA LEU A 30 -3.41 -22.51 -14.02
C LEU A 30 -3.36 -23.46 -15.22
N GLU A 31 -4.42 -24.24 -15.45
CA GLU A 31 -4.55 -25.15 -16.59
C GLU A 31 -4.46 -24.40 -17.93
N GLY A 32 -5.04 -23.20 -18.01
CA GLY A 32 -4.97 -22.38 -19.21
C GLY A 32 -3.55 -21.92 -19.52
N LEU A 33 -2.77 -21.52 -18.49
CA LEU A 33 -1.35 -21.20 -18.67
C LEU A 33 -0.55 -22.44 -19.13
N GLU A 34 -0.82 -23.61 -18.55
CA GLU A 34 -0.20 -24.87 -18.98
C GLU A 34 -0.54 -25.21 -20.44
N LYS A 35 -1.81 -25.06 -20.86
CA LYS A 35 -2.28 -25.23 -22.26
C LYS A 35 -1.63 -24.24 -23.23
N GLU A 36 -1.33 -23.03 -22.78
CA GLU A 36 -0.56 -22.05 -23.52
C GLU A 36 0.95 -22.35 -23.49
N ASN A 37 1.37 -23.58 -23.16
CA ASN A 37 2.76 -24.02 -23.10
C ASN A 37 3.65 -23.19 -22.15
N VAL A 38 3.09 -22.75 -21.02
CA VAL A 38 3.89 -22.21 -19.90
C VAL A 38 4.23 -23.37 -18.97
N LYS A 39 5.51 -23.76 -18.92
CA LYS A 39 5.96 -24.80 -17.98
C LYS A 39 5.89 -24.29 -16.55
N ILE A 40 5.10 -24.94 -15.71
CA ILE A 40 4.83 -24.56 -14.32
C ILE A 40 5.20 -25.72 -13.39
N ASP A 41 6.03 -25.43 -12.39
CA ASP A 41 6.35 -26.36 -11.31
C ASP A 41 5.39 -26.13 -10.13
N SER A 42 4.52 -27.10 -9.87
CA SER A 42 3.49 -27.07 -8.83
C SER A 42 3.92 -27.90 -7.63
N TYR A 43 4.22 -27.21 -6.52
CA TYR A 43 4.67 -27.79 -5.25
C TYR A 43 3.53 -27.99 -4.24
N GLY A 44 2.42 -27.27 -4.43
CA GLY A 44 1.24 -27.37 -3.57
C GLY A 44 0.43 -28.64 -3.80
N GLY A 45 -0.64 -28.82 -3.03
CA GLY A 45 -1.54 -29.98 -3.14
C GLY A 45 -2.27 -30.12 -4.48
N CYS A 46 -2.42 -29.05 -5.26
CA CYS A 46 -3.07 -29.05 -6.57
C CYS A 46 -2.04 -29.18 -7.70
N HIS A 47 -2.34 -30.00 -8.71
CA HIS A 47 -1.46 -30.42 -9.83
C HIS A 47 -0.17 -31.16 -9.40
N ARG A 48 0.48 -30.74 -8.32
CA ARG A 48 1.56 -31.41 -7.57
C ARG A 48 2.54 -32.22 -8.42
N ASN A 49 3.16 -31.57 -9.41
CA ASN A 49 4.18 -32.18 -10.26
C ASN A 49 5.61 -32.09 -9.67
N ARG A 50 5.77 -31.41 -8.53
CA ARG A 50 6.98 -31.39 -7.69
C ARG A 50 6.64 -31.77 -6.24
N ASP A 51 7.61 -32.35 -5.52
CA ASP A 51 7.41 -32.61 -4.08
C ASP A 51 7.64 -31.32 -3.27
N GLY A 52 6.60 -30.87 -2.56
CA GLY A 52 6.62 -29.67 -1.72
C GLY A 52 6.81 -29.94 -0.22
N ARG A 53 6.94 -31.19 0.24
CA ARG A 53 6.90 -31.54 1.68
C ARG A 53 8.03 -30.95 2.55
N ALA A 54 9.20 -30.70 1.97
CA ALA A 54 10.38 -30.19 2.68
C ALA A 54 10.94 -28.91 2.03
N VAL A 55 10.09 -28.17 1.32
CA VAL A 55 10.51 -27.03 0.50
C VAL A 55 10.19 -25.72 1.20
N ASP A 56 11.19 -24.89 1.43
CA ASP A 56 10.96 -23.49 1.79
C ASP A 56 10.41 -22.75 0.55
N LYS A 57 9.21 -22.19 0.70
CA LYS A 57 8.49 -21.53 -0.39
C LYS A 57 9.25 -20.33 -0.92
N VAL A 58 9.72 -19.43 -0.05
CA VAL A 58 10.34 -18.17 -0.47
C VAL A 58 11.70 -18.44 -1.10
N GLU A 59 12.52 -19.31 -0.50
CA GLU A 59 13.81 -19.72 -1.07
C GLU A 59 13.64 -20.43 -2.42
N THR A 60 12.56 -21.18 -2.61
CA THR A 60 12.26 -21.80 -3.91
C THR A 60 11.84 -20.77 -4.94
N LEU A 61 10.93 -19.87 -4.59
CA LEU A 61 10.48 -18.80 -5.49
C LEU A 61 11.62 -17.88 -5.96
N LYS A 62 12.71 -17.74 -5.18
CA LYS A 62 13.88 -16.96 -5.61
C LYS A 62 14.49 -17.46 -6.92
N ARG A 63 14.40 -18.76 -7.21
CA ARG A 63 14.98 -19.40 -8.40
C ARG A 63 14.09 -19.30 -9.66
N TYR A 64 12.83 -18.90 -9.50
CA TYR A 64 11.87 -18.77 -10.60
C TYR A 64 11.73 -17.33 -11.09
N LYS A 65 11.44 -17.17 -12.39
CA LYS A 65 11.12 -15.87 -12.98
C LYS A 65 9.74 -15.37 -12.53
N PHE A 66 8.78 -16.28 -12.45
CA PHE A 66 7.38 -16.00 -12.10
C PHE A 66 6.90 -16.84 -10.91
N SER A 67 5.99 -16.27 -10.12
CA SER A 67 5.29 -16.96 -9.03
C SER A 67 3.79 -16.82 -9.25
N LEU A 68 3.06 -17.95 -9.24
CA LEU A 68 1.61 -17.94 -9.32
C LEU A 68 1.02 -17.63 -7.94
N ALA A 69 0.76 -16.35 -7.69
CA ALA A 69 0.20 -15.82 -6.46
C ALA A 69 -1.34 -15.76 -6.56
N PHE A 70 -1.97 -16.92 -6.69
CA PHE A 70 -3.41 -17.03 -6.90
C PHE A 70 -4.17 -17.12 -5.57
N GLU A 71 -5.10 -16.20 -5.35
CA GLU A 71 -5.96 -16.17 -4.17
C GLU A 71 -7.13 -17.15 -4.28
N ASN A 72 -7.78 -17.40 -3.14
CA ASN A 72 -8.92 -18.32 -3.05
C ASN A 72 -10.25 -17.70 -3.51
N SER A 73 -10.32 -16.37 -3.60
CA SER A 73 -11.48 -15.59 -4.03
C SER A 73 -11.01 -14.29 -4.71
N ASN A 74 -11.92 -13.62 -5.39
CA ASN A 74 -11.64 -12.41 -6.17
C ASN A 74 -12.31 -11.18 -5.53
N GLU A 75 -12.07 -10.99 -4.23
CA GLU A 75 -12.68 -9.90 -3.46
C GLU A 75 -11.80 -8.65 -3.48
N GLU A 76 -12.42 -7.46 -3.44
CA GLU A 76 -11.69 -6.20 -3.30
C GLU A 76 -10.80 -6.24 -2.04
N ASP A 77 -9.56 -5.77 -2.19
CA ASP A 77 -8.54 -5.74 -1.13
C ASP A 77 -8.12 -7.10 -0.55
N TYR A 78 -8.62 -8.23 -1.09
CA TYR A 78 -8.17 -9.56 -0.67
C TYR A 78 -6.82 -9.91 -1.29
N VAL A 79 -5.75 -9.40 -0.65
CA VAL A 79 -4.36 -9.63 -1.03
C VAL A 79 -3.60 -10.19 0.17
N THR A 80 -3.06 -11.40 0.01
CA THR A 80 -2.45 -12.15 1.13
C THR A 80 -0.94 -12.32 0.97
N GLU A 81 -0.34 -13.16 1.83
CA GLU A 81 1.08 -13.47 1.82
C GLU A 81 1.58 -13.95 0.47
N LYS A 82 0.73 -14.59 -0.36
CA LYS A 82 1.14 -15.15 -1.67
C LYS A 82 1.75 -14.08 -2.57
N PHE A 83 1.13 -12.91 -2.59
CA PHE A 83 1.63 -11.78 -3.36
C PHE A 83 2.92 -11.22 -2.77
N PHE A 84 2.91 -10.89 -1.48
CA PHE A 84 4.07 -10.27 -0.83
C PHE A 84 5.30 -11.20 -0.77
N GLN A 85 5.11 -12.51 -0.58
CA GLN A 85 6.19 -13.50 -0.65
C GLN A 85 6.83 -13.55 -2.04
N SER A 86 6.04 -13.38 -3.10
CA SER A 86 6.54 -13.30 -4.48
C SER A 86 7.42 -12.05 -4.66
N LEU A 87 6.97 -10.90 -4.13
CA LEU A 87 7.76 -9.67 -4.12
C LEU A 87 9.05 -9.84 -3.31
N VAL A 88 9.00 -10.45 -2.12
CA VAL A 88 10.17 -10.71 -1.27
C VAL A 88 11.19 -11.57 -2.02
N ALA A 89 10.76 -12.67 -2.65
CA ALA A 89 11.59 -13.57 -3.44
C ALA A 89 12.17 -12.94 -4.72
N GLY A 90 11.74 -11.73 -5.10
CA GLY A 90 12.23 -11.05 -6.30
C GLY A 90 11.82 -11.77 -7.58
N THR A 91 10.63 -12.38 -7.57
CA THR A 91 9.98 -12.99 -8.72
C THR A 91 8.79 -12.12 -9.13
N VAL A 92 8.43 -12.13 -10.42
CA VAL A 92 7.28 -11.38 -10.91
C VAL A 92 6.00 -12.14 -10.52
N PRO A 93 5.09 -11.54 -9.73
CA PRO A 93 3.84 -12.19 -9.37
C PRO A 93 2.89 -12.26 -10.57
N VAL A 94 2.38 -13.46 -10.86
CA VAL A 94 1.22 -13.67 -11.72
C VAL A 94 0.03 -13.89 -10.80
N VAL A 95 -1.00 -13.07 -10.93
CA VAL A 95 -2.05 -12.93 -9.91
C VAL A 95 -3.43 -13.23 -10.49
N VAL A 96 -4.20 -13.98 -9.71
CA VAL A 96 -5.65 -14.15 -9.82
C VAL A 96 -6.16 -13.84 -8.42
N GLY A 97 -7.05 -12.85 -8.27
CA GLY A 97 -7.49 -12.41 -6.95
C GLY A 97 -8.21 -11.07 -7.01
N ALA A 98 -7.83 -10.15 -6.13
CA ALA A 98 -8.50 -8.85 -6.00
C ALA A 98 -8.55 -8.07 -7.33
N PRO A 99 -9.72 -7.54 -7.74
CA PRO A 99 -9.86 -6.81 -9.00
C PRO A 99 -9.00 -5.55 -9.05
N ASN A 100 -8.67 -4.97 -7.90
CA ASN A 100 -7.85 -3.77 -7.73
C ASN A 100 -6.38 -4.06 -7.42
N MET A 101 -5.86 -5.21 -7.87
CA MET A 101 -4.49 -5.67 -7.56
C MET A 101 -3.37 -4.66 -7.88
N GLN A 102 -3.61 -3.75 -8.82
CA GLN A 102 -2.66 -2.69 -9.18
C GLN A 102 -2.40 -1.70 -8.04
N ASP A 103 -3.35 -1.52 -7.11
CA ASP A 103 -3.19 -0.67 -5.91
C ASP A 103 -2.04 -1.17 -4.99
N PHE A 104 -1.73 -2.47 -5.09
CA PHE A 104 -0.75 -3.17 -4.25
C PHE A 104 0.60 -3.35 -4.96
N ALA A 105 0.72 -2.98 -6.23
CA ALA A 105 1.94 -3.18 -7.01
C ALA A 105 3.05 -2.19 -6.57
N PRO A 106 4.30 -2.66 -6.39
CA PRO A 106 5.42 -1.79 -6.01
C PRO A 106 5.83 -0.79 -7.10
N SER A 107 5.58 -1.11 -8.36
CA SER A 107 5.76 -0.20 -9.50
C SER A 107 4.83 -0.58 -10.66
N PRO A 108 4.59 0.30 -11.64
CA PRO A 108 3.92 -0.07 -12.87
C PRO A 108 4.61 -1.28 -13.53
N ASN A 109 3.82 -2.18 -14.12
CA ASN A 109 4.29 -3.39 -14.82
C ASN A 109 5.08 -4.41 -13.96
N SER A 110 5.06 -4.29 -12.64
CA SER A 110 5.74 -5.24 -11.73
C SER A 110 4.96 -6.53 -11.46
N ILE A 111 3.72 -6.61 -11.96
CA ILE A 111 2.80 -7.75 -11.75
C ILE A 111 2.11 -8.11 -13.07
N LEU A 112 1.71 -9.37 -13.22
CA LEU A 112 0.90 -9.86 -14.33
C LEU A 112 -0.48 -10.30 -13.80
N HIS A 113 -1.53 -9.54 -14.08
CA HIS A 113 -2.87 -9.79 -13.55
C HIS A 113 -3.74 -10.52 -14.59
N ILE A 114 -4.18 -11.73 -14.23
CA ILE A 114 -5.24 -12.46 -14.94
C ILE A 114 -6.55 -12.09 -14.24
N ARG A 115 -7.26 -11.09 -14.76
CA ARG A 115 -8.50 -10.58 -14.17
C ARG A 115 -9.68 -11.46 -14.57
N TYR A 116 -9.63 -12.00 -15.78
CA TYR A 116 -10.60 -12.93 -16.33
C TYR A 116 -9.90 -14.08 -17.07
N LEU A 117 -10.60 -15.17 -17.37
CA LEU A 117 -10.01 -16.32 -18.07
C LEU A 117 -9.52 -15.98 -19.47
N GLU A 118 -10.14 -15.01 -20.12
CA GLU A 118 -9.78 -14.51 -21.45
C GLU A 118 -8.38 -13.86 -21.44
N ASP A 119 -7.91 -13.38 -20.28
CA ASP A 119 -6.60 -12.75 -20.14
C ASP A 119 -5.46 -13.77 -20.20
N VAL A 120 -5.72 -15.06 -19.91
CA VAL A 120 -4.70 -16.10 -19.75
C VAL A 120 -3.75 -16.16 -20.95
N LYS A 121 -4.29 -16.14 -22.17
CA LYS A 121 -3.49 -16.19 -23.40
C LYS A 121 -2.55 -14.98 -23.53
N SER A 122 -3.04 -13.79 -23.22
CA SER A 122 -2.24 -12.56 -23.29
C SER A 122 -1.15 -12.53 -22.20
N VAL A 123 -1.48 -13.00 -21.00
CA VAL A 123 -0.54 -13.13 -19.88
C VAL A 123 0.51 -14.19 -20.18
N ALA A 124 0.15 -15.36 -20.70
CA ALA A 124 1.09 -16.40 -21.12
C ALA A 124 2.08 -15.88 -22.18
N LYS A 125 1.58 -15.15 -23.19
CA LYS A 125 2.42 -14.49 -24.19
C LYS A 125 3.39 -13.50 -23.53
N LYS A 126 2.92 -12.70 -22.56
CA LYS A 126 3.78 -11.76 -21.84
C LYS A 126 4.83 -12.46 -20.98
N MET A 127 4.49 -13.56 -20.31
CA MET A 127 5.43 -14.38 -19.53
C MET A 127 6.56 -14.91 -20.41
N LYS A 128 6.25 -15.47 -21.58
CA LYS A 128 7.25 -15.97 -22.54
C LYS A 128 8.14 -14.85 -23.07
N TYR A 129 7.53 -13.74 -23.50
CA TYR A 129 8.27 -12.55 -23.94
C TYR A 129 9.26 -12.08 -22.86
N LEU A 130 8.82 -11.92 -21.62
CA LEU A 130 9.69 -11.53 -20.51
C LEU A 130 10.75 -12.60 -20.20
N ALA A 131 10.43 -13.89 -20.35
CA ALA A 131 11.41 -14.96 -20.14
C ALA A 131 12.57 -14.88 -21.14
N GLU A 132 12.28 -14.57 -22.40
CA GLU A 132 13.21 -14.49 -23.53
C GLU A 132 13.93 -13.13 -23.63
N ASN A 133 13.43 -12.08 -22.97
CA ASN A 133 13.98 -10.72 -23.05
C ASN A 133 14.47 -10.24 -21.67
N PRO A 134 15.76 -10.45 -21.33
CA PRO A 134 16.31 -10.10 -20.03
C PRO A 134 16.10 -8.63 -19.63
N ASP A 135 16.26 -7.68 -20.55
CA ASP A 135 16.08 -6.26 -20.27
C ASP A 135 14.62 -5.94 -19.90
N ALA A 136 13.68 -6.50 -20.65
CA ALA A 136 12.25 -6.34 -20.38
C ALA A 136 11.88 -6.98 -19.02
N TYR A 137 12.45 -8.13 -18.69
CA TYR A 137 12.28 -8.76 -17.38
C TYR A 137 12.86 -7.90 -16.25
N ASN A 138 14.10 -7.44 -16.41
CA ASN A 138 14.79 -6.61 -15.41
C ASN A 138 14.01 -5.32 -15.14
N GLN A 139 13.37 -4.74 -16.16
CA GLN A 139 12.51 -3.57 -15.98
C GLN A 139 11.30 -3.85 -15.06
N THR A 140 10.75 -5.07 -15.03
CA THR A 140 9.61 -5.42 -14.14
C THR A 140 10.01 -5.52 -12.66
N ILE A 141 11.27 -5.84 -12.38
CA ILE A 141 11.81 -6.00 -11.02
C ILE A 141 12.74 -4.85 -10.62
N ARG A 142 12.86 -3.81 -11.46
CA ARG A 142 13.77 -2.67 -11.26
C ARG A 142 13.55 -1.93 -9.94
N TRP A 143 12.31 -1.90 -9.45
CA TRP A 143 11.92 -1.35 -8.15
C TRP A 143 12.66 -2.01 -6.97
N LYS A 144 13.21 -3.23 -7.13
CA LYS A 144 14.06 -3.88 -6.12
C LYS A 144 15.39 -3.15 -5.88
N TYR A 145 15.85 -2.40 -6.87
CA TYR A 145 17.11 -1.67 -6.84
C TYR A 145 16.88 -0.18 -6.61
N GLU A 146 15.91 0.41 -7.30
CA GLU A 146 15.60 1.85 -7.22
C GLU A 146 14.67 2.20 -6.05
N GLY A 147 14.04 1.19 -5.45
CA GLY A 147 13.00 1.34 -4.44
C GLY A 147 11.59 1.32 -5.05
N PRO A 148 10.58 0.94 -4.25
CA PRO A 148 9.19 0.93 -4.68
C PRO A 148 8.61 2.35 -4.71
N SER A 149 7.44 2.48 -5.33
CA SER A 149 6.65 3.71 -5.33
C SER A 149 6.28 4.17 -3.91
N ASP A 150 6.05 5.47 -3.74
CA ASP A 150 5.58 6.02 -2.47
C ASP A 150 4.22 5.43 -2.05
N SER A 151 3.35 5.10 -3.01
CA SER A 151 2.07 4.44 -2.72
C SER A 151 2.27 3.06 -2.10
N PHE A 152 3.24 2.30 -2.59
CA PHE A 152 3.56 1.00 -2.02
C PHE A 152 4.25 1.12 -0.65
N LYS A 153 5.15 2.10 -0.46
CA LYS A 153 5.72 2.39 0.86
C LYS A 153 4.61 2.70 1.87
N ALA A 154 3.74 3.66 1.55
CA ALA A 154 2.61 4.03 2.38
C ALA A 154 1.70 2.82 2.72
N LEU A 155 1.45 1.92 1.77
CA LEU A 155 0.71 0.68 2.01
C LEU A 155 1.40 -0.21 3.04
N VAL A 156 2.70 -0.48 2.86
CA VAL A 156 3.48 -1.35 3.77
C VAL A 156 3.60 -0.72 5.16
N ASP A 157 3.81 0.59 5.23
CA ASP A 157 3.96 1.31 6.49
C ASP A 157 2.69 1.31 7.35
N MET A 158 1.51 1.14 6.76
CA MET A 158 0.27 0.97 7.52
C MET A 158 0.28 -0.26 8.42
N ALA A 159 1.11 -1.26 8.09
CA ALA A 159 1.29 -2.45 8.90
C ALA A 159 2.24 -2.23 10.09
N ALA A 160 2.99 -1.11 10.13
CA ALA A 160 3.87 -0.78 11.25
C ALA A 160 3.10 -0.60 12.58
N VAL A 161 1.81 -0.27 12.51
CA VAL A 161 0.94 -0.21 13.68
C VAL A 161 0.04 -1.43 13.73
N HIS A 162 0.21 -2.24 14.77
CA HIS A 162 -0.61 -3.44 14.99
C HIS A 162 -2.11 -3.11 14.98
N SER A 163 -2.93 -4.05 14.49
CA SER A 163 -4.38 -3.87 14.33
C SER A 163 -5.09 -3.49 15.64
N SER A 164 -4.67 -4.08 16.77
CA SER A 164 -5.18 -3.71 18.10
C SER A 164 -4.91 -2.24 18.46
N CYS A 165 -3.70 -1.75 18.21
CA CYS A 165 -3.36 -0.34 18.44
C CYS A 165 -4.18 0.59 17.54
N ARG A 166 -4.40 0.23 16.28
CA ARG A 166 -5.26 0.98 15.36
C ARG A 166 -6.70 1.05 15.88
N LEU A 167 -7.23 -0.05 16.42
CA LEU A 167 -8.55 -0.07 17.07
C LEU A 167 -8.58 0.84 18.30
N CYS A 168 -7.57 0.78 19.17
CA CYS A 168 -7.48 1.67 20.34
C CYS A 168 -7.45 3.15 19.94
N ILE A 169 -6.67 3.52 18.91
CA ILE A 169 -6.62 4.90 18.40
C ILE A 169 -7.98 5.33 17.87
N HIS A 170 -8.67 4.44 17.14
CA HIS A 170 -10.01 4.72 16.64
C HIS A 170 -11.02 4.96 17.77
N LEU A 171 -11.08 4.06 18.76
CA LEU A 171 -11.96 4.20 19.92
C LEU A 171 -11.64 5.45 20.74
N ALA A 172 -10.36 5.72 21.01
CA ALA A 172 -9.94 6.91 21.73
C ALA A 172 -10.27 8.20 20.96
N THR A 173 -10.22 8.16 19.62
CA THR A 173 -10.63 9.29 18.78
C THR A 173 -12.13 9.56 18.93
N ILE A 174 -12.97 8.52 18.87
CA ILE A 174 -14.43 8.64 19.06
C ILE A 174 -14.76 9.16 20.46
N ILE A 175 -14.09 8.64 21.49
CA ILE A 175 -14.29 9.09 22.88
C ILE A 175 -13.96 10.58 23.00
N ARG A 176 -12.81 11.01 22.46
CA ARG A 176 -12.39 12.42 22.49
C ARG A 176 -13.39 13.32 21.75
N GLU A 177 -13.91 12.89 20.61
CA GLU A 177 -14.93 13.66 19.87
C GLU A 177 -16.22 13.82 20.68
N LYS A 178 -16.66 12.78 21.39
CA LYS A 178 -17.82 12.87 22.29
C LYS A 178 -17.57 13.83 23.46
N GLU A 179 -16.38 13.76 24.07
CA GLU A 179 -15.99 14.69 25.14
C GLU A 179 -15.99 16.13 24.65
N GLU A 180 -15.43 16.41 23.47
CA GLU A 180 -15.37 17.74 22.87
C GLU A 180 -16.75 18.34 22.55
N MET A 181 -17.76 17.49 22.32
CA MET A 181 -19.16 17.89 22.13
C MET A 181 -19.90 18.11 23.45
N GLY A 182 -19.33 17.66 24.57
CA GLY A 182 -19.94 17.78 25.90
C GLY A 182 -19.99 19.22 26.42
N PRO A 183 -20.94 19.52 27.33
CA PRO A 183 -21.12 20.86 27.88
C PRO A 183 -19.92 21.34 28.72
N ASP A 184 -19.21 20.40 29.36
CA ASP A 184 -18.06 20.69 30.24
C ASP A 184 -16.76 20.95 29.47
N PHE A 185 -16.75 20.68 28.15
CA PHE A 185 -15.55 20.89 27.36
C PHE A 185 -15.36 22.38 27.05
N LYS A 186 -14.27 22.95 27.57
CA LYS A 186 -13.86 24.32 27.26
C LYS A 186 -13.56 24.42 25.77
N LYS A 187 -14.52 24.99 25.00
CA LYS A 187 -14.38 25.24 23.57
C LYS A 187 -13.11 26.05 23.30
N ARG A 188 -12.18 25.47 22.56
CA ARG A 188 -11.00 26.16 22.07
C ARG A 188 -11.36 26.98 20.85
N THR A 189 -10.75 28.15 20.72
CA THR A 189 -10.97 29.05 19.58
C THR A 189 -10.38 28.44 18.31
N CYS A 190 -11.22 27.85 17.46
CA CYS A 190 -10.83 27.21 16.20
C CYS A 190 -10.46 28.19 15.08
N LYS A 191 -10.85 29.46 15.22
CA LYS A 191 -10.49 30.54 14.31
C LYS A 191 -10.45 31.87 15.06
N CYS A 192 -9.49 32.72 14.72
CA CYS A 192 -9.37 34.07 15.27
C CYS A 192 -9.31 35.08 14.13
N THR A 193 -10.17 36.09 14.17
CA THR A 193 -10.24 37.15 13.15
C THR A 193 -9.75 38.47 13.73
N ARG A 194 -8.82 39.12 13.03
CA ARG A 194 -8.33 40.46 13.36
C ARG A 194 -8.26 41.29 12.08
N GLY A 195 -9.14 42.29 11.97
CA GLY A 195 -9.30 43.05 10.73
C GLY A 195 -9.84 42.16 9.60
N SER A 196 -9.19 42.19 8.43
CA SER A 196 -9.53 41.35 7.27
C SER A 196 -8.93 39.94 7.31
N GLU A 197 -8.08 39.63 8.29
CA GLU A 197 -7.37 38.37 8.35
C GLU A 197 -8.00 37.41 9.37
N THR A 198 -8.14 36.14 8.99
CA THR A 198 -8.56 35.07 9.88
C THR A 198 -7.47 34.00 9.95
N VAL A 199 -7.10 33.60 11.16
CA VAL A 199 -6.22 32.46 11.41
C VAL A 199 -7.07 31.27 11.82
N TYR A 200 -6.93 30.16 11.11
CA TYR A 200 -7.58 28.88 11.36
C TYR A 200 -6.65 27.97 12.15
N HIS A 201 -7.16 27.36 13.21
CA HIS A 201 -6.46 26.36 14.02
C HIS A 201 -6.91 24.96 13.62
N LEU A 202 -5.97 24.17 13.13
CA LEU A 202 -6.16 22.81 12.66
C LEU A 202 -5.38 21.84 13.56
N TYR A 203 -5.82 20.59 13.57
CA TYR A 203 -5.13 19.51 14.27
C TYR A 203 -4.65 18.45 13.28
N VAL A 204 -3.39 18.06 13.37
CA VAL A 204 -2.79 17.08 12.47
C VAL A 204 -2.03 16.03 13.27
N ARG A 205 -2.22 14.76 12.95
CA ARG A 205 -1.40 13.67 13.49
C ARG A 205 -0.84 12.79 12.38
N GLU A 206 0.29 12.15 12.63
CA GLU A 206 0.70 11.02 11.81
C GLU A 206 -0.32 9.88 11.97
N ARG A 207 -0.74 9.27 10.86
CA ARG A 207 -1.63 8.11 10.91
C ARG A 207 -0.98 6.97 11.71
N GLY A 208 -1.72 6.43 12.66
CA GLY A 208 -1.20 5.43 13.60
C GLY A 208 -0.65 6.01 14.91
N ARG A 209 -0.64 7.34 15.08
CA ARG A 209 -0.50 7.99 16.39
C ARG A 209 -1.84 8.48 16.90
N PHE A 210 -1.96 8.65 18.21
CA PHE A 210 -3.14 9.26 18.81
C PHE A 210 -3.02 10.78 18.95
N GLN A 211 -1.86 11.26 19.41
CA GLN A 211 -1.62 12.67 19.70
C GLN A 211 -1.64 13.54 18.45
N MET A 212 -2.22 14.73 18.59
CA MET A 212 -2.41 15.71 17.51
C MET A 212 -1.53 16.93 17.74
N GLU A 213 -0.94 17.44 16.66
CA GLU A 213 -0.19 18.68 16.62
C GLU A 213 -1.06 19.84 16.12
N SER A 214 -0.85 21.02 16.70
CA SER A 214 -1.52 22.25 16.27
C SER A 214 -0.84 22.83 15.04
N ILE A 215 -1.65 23.11 14.01
CA ILE A 215 -1.25 23.80 12.77
C ILE A 215 -2.12 25.06 12.62
N PHE A 216 -1.51 26.17 12.22
CA PHE A 216 -2.20 27.45 12.05
C PHE A 216 -2.05 27.93 10.61
N LEU A 217 -3.18 28.19 9.95
CA LEU A 217 -3.21 28.71 8.57
C LEU A 217 -3.95 30.05 8.52
N ARG A 218 -3.43 30.99 7.74
CA ARG A 218 -4.06 32.30 7.51
C ARG A 218 -5.05 32.22 6.34
N SER A 219 -6.12 33.01 6.38
CA SER A 219 -7.19 33.04 5.36
C SER A 219 -6.65 33.30 3.95
N GLY A 220 -5.66 34.19 3.82
CA GLY A 220 -4.98 34.46 2.55
C GLY A 220 -4.10 33.32 2.01
N ASN A 221 -3.88 32.26 2.79
CA ASN A 221 -3.05 31.11 2.42
C ASN A 221 -3.71 29.76 2.75
N LEU A 222 -5.05 29.68 2.65
CA LEU A 222 -5.77 28.40 2.73
C LEU A 222 -5.62 27.63 1.40
N THR A 223 -4.47 26.98 1.25
CA THR A 223 -4.12 26.11 0.12
C THR A 223 -3.56 24.78 0.63
N LEU A 224 -3.65 23.73 -0.19
CA LEU A 224 -3.07 22.42 0.12
C LEU A 224 -1.55 22.51 0.31
N LYS A 225 -0.87 23.31 -0.52
CA LYS A 225 0.57 23.54 -0.41
C LYS A 225 0.96 24.20 0.91
N ALA A 226 0.18 25.17 1.36
CA ALA A 226 0.42 25.84 2.65
C ALA A 226 0.18 24.90 3.84
N LEU A 227 -0.83 24.03 3.75
CA LEU A 227 -1.06 22.99 4.75
C LEU A 227 0.13 22.03 4.81
N GLU A 228 0.55 21.48 3.67
CA GLU A 228 1.70 20.58 3.56
C GLU A 228 2.97 21.20 4.13
N SER A 229 3.30 22.43 3.71
CA SER A 229 4.48 23.15 4.19
C SER A 229 4.44 23.40 5.70
N SER A 230 3.25 23.71 6.25
CA SER A 230 3.08 23.95 7.69
C SER A 230 3.21 22.66 8.50
N ILE A 231 2.70 21.54 7.99
CA ILE A 231 2.87 20.22 8.60
C ILE A 231 4.35 19.84 8.61
N LEU A 232 5.03 19.90 7.46
CA LEU A 232 6.46 19.59 7.38
C LEU A 232 7.28 20.42 8.36
N LYS A 233 7.10 21.75 8.36
CA LYS A 233 7.80 22.65 9.29
C LYS A 233 7.55 22.29 10.76
N LYS A 234 6.31 21.97 11.12
CA LYS A 234 5.93 21.61 12.49
C LYS A 234 6.53 20.26 12.91
N PHE A 235 6.44 19.25 12.07
CA PHE A 235 6.95 17.91 12.40
C PHE A 235 8.49 17.88 12.39
N GLN A 236 9.14 18.63 11.51
CA GLN A 236 10.59 18.82 11.52
C GLN A 236 11.07 19.53 12.79
N SER A 237 10.39 20.59 13.25
CA SER A 237 10.79 21.30 14.47
C SER A 237 10.66 20.45 15.74
N LEU A 238 9.77 19.46 15.72
CA LEU A 238 9.61 18.46 16.76
C LEU A 238 10.63 17.31 16.66
N LYS A 239 11.50 17.31 15.65
CA LYS A 239 12.39 16.17 15.32
C LYS A 239 11.60 14.87 15.20
N HIS A 240 10.43 14.94 14.57
CA HIS A 240 9.50 13.82 14.48
C HIS A 240 10.12 12.65 13.73
N VAL A 241 9.99 11.45 14.30
CA VAL A 241 10.38 10.20 13.65
C VAL A 241 9.10 9.44 13.25
N PRO A 242 8.86 9.19 11.95
CA PRO A 242 7.70 8.44 11.50
C PRO A 242 7.65 7.05 12.14
N ILE A 243 6.45 6.56 12.46
CA ILE A 243 6.26 5.27 13.15
C ILE A 243 6.91 4.14 12.38
N TRP A 244 6.79 4.16 11.06
CA TRP A 244 7.34 3.13 10.19
C TRP A 244 8.86 3.12 10.14
N LYS A 245 9.57 4.17 10.60
CA LYS A 245 11.03 4.29 10.42
C LYS A 245 11.80 3.11 11.00
N GLN A 246 11.40 2.62 12.18
CA GLN A 246 12.05 1.50 12.86
C GLN A 246 11.66 0.16 12.23
N GLU A 247 10.40 0.01 11.82
CA GLU A 247 9.85 -1.21 11.21
C GLU A 247 10.29 -1.40 9.75
N ARG A 248 10.51 -0.30 9.02
CA ARG A 248 10.80 -0.34 7.60
C ARG A 248 12.20 -0.93 7.39
N PRO A 249 12.34 -1.98 6.55
CA PRO A 249 13.65 -2.58 6.28
C PRO A 249 14.64 -1.56 5.75
N GLU A 250 15.90 -1.64 6.20
CA GLU A 250 16.95 -0.68 5.88
C GLU A 250 17.08 -0.38 4.37
N SER A 251 16.99 -1.42 3.54
CA SER A 251 17.02 -1.32 2.07
C SER A 251 15.98 -0.39 1.44
N ILE A 252 14.89 -0.10 2.13
CA ILE A 252 13.80 0.77 1.65
C ILE A 252 13.49 1.89 2.65
N ARG A 253 14.27 2.02 3.72
CA ARG A 253 14.00 2.95 4.83
C ARG A 253 13.96 4.40 4.36
N GLY A 254 14.78 4.75 3.37
CA GLY A 254 14.98 6.12 2.93
C GLY A 254 15.83 6.93 3.91
N GLY A 255 16.07 8.21 3.59
CA GLY A 255 16.80 9.15 4.44
C GLY A 255 15.95 9.70 5.58
N ASP A 256 16.47 10.72 6.28
CA ASP A 256 15.81 11.40 7.42
C ASP A 256 14.85 12.52 7.04
N GLU A 257 14.70 12.79 5.74
CA GLU A 257 13.76 13.76 5.23
C GLU A 257 12.31 13.27 5.41
N LEU A 258 11.47 14.12 6.00
CA LEU A 258 10.03 13.88 6.08
C LEU A 258 9.40 14.23 4.74
N LYS A 259 8.85 13.24 4.05
CA LYS A 259 8.07 13.42 2.84
C LYS A 259 6.62 13.06 3.10
N ILE A 260 5.69 13.94 2.70
CA ILE A 260 4.26 13.69 2.83
C ILE A 260 3.75 12.97 1.59
N TYR A 261 3.10 11.82 1.80
CA TYR A 261 2.41 11.10 0.73
C TYR A 261 0.96 11.56 0.59
N ARG A 262 0.25 11.67 1.72
CA ARG A 262 -1.18 12.03 1.77
C ARG A 262 -1.49 12.82 3.03
N ILE A 263 -2.43 13.76 2.88
CA ILE A 263 -3.11 14.43 3.98
C ILE A 263 -4.61 14.23 3.75
N HIS A 264 -5.31 13.76 4.77
CA HIS A 264 -6.74 13.50 4.66
C HIS A 264 -7.46 13.74 6.01
N PRO A 265 -8.77 13.99 6.02
CA PRO A 265 -9.53 14.11 7.25
C PRO A 265 -9.45 12.84 8.11
N VAL A 266 -9.52 13.00 9.43
CA VAL A 266 -9.63 11.88 10.36
C VAL A 266 -10.92 11.09 10.11
N GLY A 267 -10.88 9.77 10.33
CA GLY A 267 -12.05 8.89 10.24
C GLY A 267 -12.15 8.07 8.95
N LEU A 268 -11.24 8.28 8.00
CA LEU A 268 -11.20 7.49 6.76
C LEU A 268 -10.63 6.08 6.96
N THR A 269 -11.24 5.11 6.27
CA THR A 269 -10.70 3.75 6.17
C THR A 269 -9.32 3.75 5.50
N GLN A 270 -8.57 2.65 5.61
CA GLN A 270 -7.25 2.54 4.98
C GLN A 270 -7.33 2.71 3.46
N ARG A 271 -8.32 2.09 2.82
CA ARG A 271 -8.58 2.24 1.38
C ARG A 271 -8.88 3.68 1.00
N GLN A 272 -9.72 4.35 1.79
CA GLN A 272 -10.07 5.75 1.54
C GLN A 272 -8.85 6.66 1.66
N ALA A 273 -8.06 6.50 2.72
CA ALA A 273 -6.88 7.30 2.98
C ALA A 273 -5.79 7.15 1.90
N LEU A 274 -5.56 5.92 1.42
CA LEU A 274 -4.49 5.65 0.45
C LEU A 274 -4.90 5.94 -0.99
N TYR A 275 -6.10 5.50 -1.39
CA TYR A 275 -6.43 5.33 -2.80
C TYR A 275 -7.58 6.22 -3.29
N THR A 276 -8.61 6.48 -2.48
CA THR A 276 -9.84 7.13 -2.99
C THR A 276 -9.98 8.61 -2.60
N PHE A 277 -9.55 9.02 -1.41
CA PHE A 277 -9.71 10.40 -0.97
C PHE A 277 -8.63 11.30 -1.53
N LYS A 278 -9.06 12.39 -2.18
CA LYS A 278 -8.23 13.55 -2.53
C LYS A 278 -9.12 14.79 -2.52
N PHE A 279 -8.59 15.91 -2.03
CA PHE A 279 -9.20 17.20 -2.27
C PHE A 279 -9.17 17.51 -3.78
N LYS A 280 -10.27 18.04 -4.32
CA LYS A 280 -10.39 18.42 -5.74
C LYS A 280 -9.63 19.71 -6.10
N GLY A 281 -8.93 20.30 -5.13
CA GLY A 281 -8.13 21.52 -5.26
C GLY A 281 -8.25 22.42 -4.03
N ASP A 282 -7.65 23.60 -4.10
CA ASP A 282 -7.62 24.55 -2.97
C ASP A 282 -9.01 25.07 -2.59
N ALA A 283 -9.95 25.17 -3.54
CA ALA A 283 -11.32 25.59 -3.26
C ALA A 283 -12.09 24.58 -2.41
N ASP A 284 -11.97 23.29 -2.74
CA ASP A 284 -12.56 22.18 -1.99
C ASP A 284 -11.95 22.09 -0.57
N PHE A 285 -10.63 22.23 -0.48
CA PHE A 285 -9.93 22.33 0.80
C PHE A 285 -10.41 23.52 1.64
N ARG A 286 -10.51 24.71 1.04
CA ARG A 286 -10.99 25.92 1.74
C ARG A 286 -12.41 25.74 2.27
N SER A 287 -13.31 25.22 1.44
CA SER A 287 -14.69 24.92 1.85
C SER A 287 -14.74 23.94 3.02
N HIS A 288 -13.87 22.92 3.02
CA HIS A 288 -13.75 21.99 4.14
C HIS A 288 -13.32 22.67 5.44
N ILE A 289 -12.30 23.55 5.39
CA ILE A 289 -11.81 24.26 6.58
C ILE A 289 -12.86 25.25 7.12
N GLU A 290 -13.55 25.96 6.23
CA GLU A 290 -14.54 26.96 6.62
C GLU A 290 -15.81 26.33 7.20
N SER A 291 -16.22 25.16 6.70
CA SER A 291 -17.40 24.42 7.19
C SER A 291 -17.14 23.59 8.44
N LYS A 292 -15.87 23.26 8.76
CA LYS A 292 -15.50 22.41 9.90
C LYS A 292 -14.54 23.13 10.85
N PRO A 293 -15.07 23.79 11.91
CA PRO A 293 -14.23 24.36 12.96
C PRO A 293 -13.29 23.30 13.54
N CYS A 294 -12.02 23.65 13.75
CA CYS A 294 -11.00 22.76 14.30
C CYS A 294 -10.82 21.47 13.47
N ALA A 295 -10.86 21.58 12.13
CA ALA A 295 -10.69 20.43 11.25
C ALA A 295 -9.44 19.61 11.62
N LYS A 296 -9.65 18.29 11.69
CA LYS A 296 -8.65 17.31 12.11
C LYS A 296 -8.20 16.48 10.92
N PHE A 297 -6.90 16.34 10.75
CA PHE A 297 -6.28 15.61 9.65
C PHE A 297 -5.34 14.52 10.15
N GLU A 298 -5.23 13.47 9.35
CA GLU A 298 -4.11 12.55 9.42
C GLU A 298 -3.16 12.82 8.24
N VAL A 299 -1.86 12.67 8.51
CA VAL A 299 -0.81 12.71 7.50
C VAL A 299 -0.14 11.34 7.42
N ILE A 300 0.17 10.92 6.20
CA ILE A 300 0.93 9.71 5.90
C ILE A 300 2.30 10.17 5.37
N PHE A 301 3.36 9.89 6.13
CA PHE A 301 4.73 10.11 5.71
C PHE A 301 5.27 8.88 4.96
N VAL A 302 6.21 9.07 4.04
CA VAL A 302 6.91 7.99 3.32
C VAL A 302 8.40 8.23 3.19
#